data_AF-A0A4R3H641-F1
#
_entry.id   AF-A0A4R3H641-F1
#
_cell.length_a   1.000
_cell.length_b   1.000
_cell.length_c   1.000
_cell.angle_alpha   90.00
_cell.angle_beta   90.00
_cell.angle_gamma   90.00
#
_symmetry.space_group_name_H-M   'P 1'
#
loop_
_entity.id
_entity.type
_entity.pdbx_description
1 polymer ?
#
loop_
_entity_poly.entity_id
_entity_poly.type
_entity_poly.pdbx_seq_one_letter_code
_entity_poly.pdbx_strand_id
1 'polypeptide(L)'
;MLTPNHVVTTARAVLVAGALTAAVLMLGPWPGLEQVFGLSDKTAHAIAFGGLVAVSFLAFPRMRRNDLALAAVLLGASVEVAQMFTSDRSASISDLLADIAGVAVVYLASHIESLRSLARQRGRASFADIAAQDRRRGGRRLAPAIRAAFPPPAGEPQPEGSTSFAGRAARRFPRRA
;
A
#
# COMPACT_ATOMS: atom_id res chain seq x y z
N MET A 1 4.71 -27.18 -9.89
CA MET A 1 5.72 -26.09 -9.79
C MET A 1 5.10 -24.93 -9.03
N LEU A 2 5.75 -24.41 -7.98
CA LEU A 2 5.27 -23.25 -7.23
C LEU A 2 5.34 -22.00 -8.13
N THR A 3 4.22 -21.32 -8.31
CA THR A 3 4.15 -20.05 -9.06
C THR A 3 3.87 -18.89 -8.10
N PRO A 4 4.20 -17.64 -8.45
CA PRO A 4 3.87 -16.47 -7.62
C PRO A 4 2.38 -16.38 -7.29
N ASN A 5 1.50 -16.85 -8.18
CA ASN A 5 0.07 -16.89 -7.92
C ASN A 5 -0.30 -17.84 -6.78
N HIS A 6 0.41 -18.97 -6.63
CA HIS A 6 0.20 -19.86 -5.49
C HIS A 6 0.54 -19.15 -4.17
N VAL A 7 1.63 -18.38 -4.13
CA VAL A 7 2.02 -17.59 -2.94
C VAL A 7 0.93 -16.58 -2.57
N VAL A 8 0.39 -15.85 -3.54
CA VAL A 8 -0.69 -14.88 -3.32
C VAL A 8 -1.96 -15.58 -2.81
N THR A 9 -2.35 -16.70 -3.42
CA THR A 9 -3.53 -17.46 -3.00
C THR A 9 -3.37 -18.02 -1.58
N THR A 10 -2.19 -18.57 -1.26
CA THR A 10 -1.87 -19.00 0.11
C THR A 10 -1.90 -17.82 1.09
N ALA A 11 -1.34 -16.67 0.73
CA ALA A 11 -1.38 -15.48 1.58
C ALA A 11 -2.81 -15.01 1.84
N ARG A 12 -3.71 -15.09 0.85
CA ARG A 12 -5.14 -14.79 1.03
C ARG A 12 -5.81 -15.77 1.99
N ALA A 13 -5.53 -17.07 1.85
CA ALA A 13 -6.06 -18.08 2.75
C ALA A 13 -5.58 -17.85 4.20
N VAL A 14 -4.29 -17.56 4.37
CA VAL A 14 -3.69 -17.22 5.67
C VAL A 14 -4.31 -15.94 6.23
N LEU A 15 -4.54 -14.92 5.40
CA LEU A 15 -5.16 -13.67 5.83
C LEU A 15 -6.58 -13.90 6.34
N VAL A 16 -7.39 -14.68 5.61
CA VAL A 16 -8.76 -15.01 6.03
C VAL A 16 -8.75 -15.82 7.32
N ALA A 17 -7.92 -16.86 7.39
CA ALA A 17 -7.79 -17.69 8.60
C ALA A 17 -7.35 -16.83 9.79
N GLY A 18 -6.31 -16.01 9.63
CA GLY A 18 -5.82 -15.12 10.67
C GLY A 18 -6.85 -14.08 11.11
N ALA A 19 -7.61 -13.49 10.18
CA ALA A 19 -8.65 -12.53 10.51
C ALA A 19 -9.80 -13.17 11.30
N LEU A 20 -10.20 -14.39 10.90
CA LEU A 20 -11.20 -15.17 11.64
C LEU A 20 -10.69 -15.55 13.03
N THR A 21 -9.43 -16.00 13.15
CA THR A 21 -8.82 -16.30 14.44
C THR A 21 -8.80 -15.06 15.33
N ALA A 22 -8.36 -13.90 14.82
CA ALA A 22 -8.36 -12.66 15.59
C ALA A 22 -9.77 -12.28 16.06
N ALA A 23 -10.77 -12.32 15.17
CA ALA A 23 -12.16 -12.03 15.52
C ALA A 23 -12.71 -12.97 16.60
N VAL A 24 -12.46 -14.28 16.47
CA VAL A 24 -12.89 -15.27 17.47
C VAL A 24 -12.24 -15.01 18.82
N LEU A 25 -10.92 -14.77 18.85
CA LEU A 25 -10.21 -14.56 20.11
C LEU A 25 -10.59 -13.25 20.81
N MET A 26 -10.80 -12.18 20.03
CA MET A 26 -11.12 -10.85 20.55
C MET A 26 -12.58 -10.70 20.99
N LEU A 27 -13.52 -11.40 20.34
CA LEU A 27 -14.94 -11.35 20.65
C LEU A 27 -15.41 -12.50 21.55
N GLY A 28 -14.60 -13.55 21.68
CA GLY A 28 -14.96 -14.70 22.48
C GLY A 28 -14.82 -14.48 24.00
N PRO A 29 -15.47 -15.32 24.82
CA PRO A 29 -15.52 -15.20 26.27
C PRO A 29 -14.25 -15.78 26.94
N TRP A 30 -13.08 -15.39 26.45
CA TRP A 30 -11.78 -15.88 26.93
C TRP A 30 -10.86 -14.74 27.37
N PRO A 31 -11.22 -13.99 28.42
CA PRO A 31 -10.35 -12.95 28.96
C PRO A 31 -9.04 -13.57 29.47
N GLY A 32 -7.90 -12.96 29.16
CA GLY A 32 -6.60 -13.38 29.68
C GLY A 32 -5.93 -14.53 28.93
N LEU A 33 -6.48 -15.04 27.82
CA LEU A 33 -5.87 -16.12 27.06
C LEU A 33 -4.48 -15.76 26.52
N GLU A 34 -4.27 -14.48 26.20
CA GLU A 34 -2.99 -13.91 25.79
C GLU A 34 -1.90 -14.07 26.85
N GLN A 35 -2.27 -14.16 28.13
CA GLN A 35 -1.33 -14.32 29.25
C GLN A 35 -0.71 -15.71 29.27
N VAL A 36 -1.37 -16.72 28.69
CA VAL A 36 -0.79 -18.07 28.47
C VAL A 36 0.45 -17.98 27.57
N PHE A 37 0.49 -16.98 26.69
CA PHE A 37 1.63 -16.69 25.82
C PHE A 37 2.58 -15.64 26.41
N GLY A 38 2.36 -15.20 27.66
CA GLY A 38 3.14 -14.14 28.30
C GLY A 38 2.94 -12.76 27.66
N LEU A 39 1.85 -12.55 26.93
CA LEU A 39 1.55 -11.28 26.27
C LEU A 39 0.58 -10.47 27.14
N SER A 40 0.73 -9.14 27.07
CA SER A 40 -0.36 -8.26 27.48
C SER A 40 -1.41 -8.19 26.39
N ASP A 41 -2.65 -7.88 26.76
CA ASP A 41 -3.78 -7.70 25.84
C ASP A 41 -3.45 -6.75 24.67
N LYS A 42 -2.84 -5.61 24.99
CA LYS A 42 -2.33 -4.63 24.02
C LYS A 42 -1.27 -5.21 23.09
N THR A 43 -0.36 -6.02 23.62
CA THR A 43 0.67 -6.66 22.80
C THR A 43 0.06 -7.68 21.85
N ALA A 44 -0.94 -8.44 22.31
CA ALA A 44 -1.66 -9.39 21.47
C ALA A 44 -2.41 -8.67 20.33
N HIS A 45 -3.11 -7.58 20.63
CA HIS A 45 -3.75 -6.70 19.65
C HIS A 45 -2.76 -6.17 18.60
N ALA A 46 -1.65 -5.56 19.05
CA ALA A 46 -0.63 -5.03 18.16
C ALA A 46 -0.02 -6.11 17.24
N ILE A 47 0.25 -7.31 17.76
CA ILE A 47 0.76 -8.43 16.97
C ILE A 47 -0.28 -8.94 15.98
N ALA A 48 -1.54 -9.09 16.39
CA ALA A 48 -2.61 -9.57 15.54
C ALA A 48 -2.81 -8.64 14.33
N PHE A 49 -3.02 -7.34 14.56
CA PHE A 49 -3.26 -6.39 13.49
C PHE A 49 -2.02 -6.05 12.66
N GLY A 50 -0.84 -6.01 13.29
CA GLY A 50 0.43 -5.95 12.59
C GLY A 50 0.64 -7.15 11.66
N GLY A 51 0.33 -8.36 12.14
CA GLY A 51 0.38 -9.59 11.34
C GLY A 51 -0.60 -9.57 10.16
N LEU A 52 -1.85 -9.15 10.41
CA LEU A 52 -2.86 -9.04 9.36
C LEU A 52 -2.43 -8.07 8.26
N VAL A 53 -1.94 -6.87 8.61
CA VAL A 53 -1.48 -5.92 7.59
C VAL A 53 -0.24 -6.44 6.85
N ALA A 54 0.68 -7.14 7.53
CA ALA A 54 1.86 -7.75 6.89
C ALA A 54 1.46 -8.76 5.81
N VAL A 55 0.56 -9.68 6.16
CA VAL A 55 0.05 -10.70 5.22
C VAL A 55 -0.77 -10.04 4.11
N SER A 56 -1.51 -8.96 4.41
CA SER A 56 -2.30 -8.23 3.41
C SER A 56 -1.44 -7.68 2.26
N PHE A 57 -0.21 -7.22 2.54
CA PHE A 57 0.70 -6.72 1.51
C PHE A 57 1.11 -7.80 0.50
N LEU A 58 1.14 -9.06 0.93
CA LEU A 58 1.40 -10.21 0.05
C LEU A 58 0.12 -10.70 -0.65
N ALA A 59 -1.01 -10.68 0.06
CA ALA A 59 -2.31 -11.11 -0.45
C ALA A 59 -2.88 -10.18 -1.55
N PHE A 60 -2.52 -8.90 -1.51
CA PHE A 60 -3.02 -7.85 -2.42
C PHE A 60 -1.89 -7.05 -3.07
N PRO A 61 -1.09 -7.66 -3.97
CA PRO A 61 0.11 -7.03 -4.54
C PRO A 61 -0.17 -5.81 -5.43
N ARG A 62 -1.43 -5.57 -5.82
CA ARG A 62 -1.85 -4.43 -6.66
C ARG A 62 -2.50 -3.29 -5.87
N MET A 63 -2.80 -3.49 -4.59
CA MET A 63 -3.40 -2.45 -3.75
C MET A 63 -2.33 -1.55 -3.15
N ARG A 64 -2.68 -0.29 -2.88
CA ARG A 64 -1.77 0.63 -2.20
C ARG A 64 -1.63 0.20 -0.75
N ARG A 65 -0.41 0.28 -0.21
CA ARG A 65 -0.14 -0.08 1.19
C ARG A 65 -0.93 0.77 2.17
N ASN A 66 -1.17 2.04 1.84
CA ASN A 66 -1.96 2.95 2.66
C ASN A 66 -3.40 2.47 2.80
N ASP A 67 -4.02 2.00 1.71
CA ASP A 67 -5.39 1.51 1.72
C ASP A 67 -5.51 0.25 2.57
N LEU A 68 -4.51 -0.64 2.50
CA LEU A 68 -4.44 -1.86 3.31
C LEU A 68 -4.21 -1.57 4.80
N ALA A 69 -3.33 -0.62 5.12
CA ALA A 69 -3.11 -0.17 6.50
C ALA A 69 -4.36 0.48 7.09
N LEU A 70 -5.03 1.35 6.31
CA LEU A 70 -6.30 1.95 6.72
C LEU A 70 -7.38 0.89 6.94
N ALA A 71 -7.49 -0.09 6.04
CA ALA A 71 -8.44 -1.20 6.19
C ALA A 71 -8.17 -2.01 7.48
N ALA A 72 -6.91 -2.26 7.82
CA ALA A 72 -6.55 -2.95 9.07
C ALA A 72 -6.94 -2.15 10.32
N VAL A 73 -6.72 -0.82 10.32
CA VAL A 73 -7.14 0.06 11.42
C VAL A 73 -8.66 0.09 11.55
N LEU A 74 -9.38 0.19 10.42
CA LEU A 74 -10.85 0.16 10.41
C LEU A 74 -11.39 -1.18 10.91
N LEU A 75 -10.69 -2.29 10.60
CA LEU A 75 -11.04 -3.61 11.13
C LEU A 75 -10.88 -3.65 12.65
N GLY A 76 -9.79 -3.10 13.21
CA GLY A 76 -9.59 -2.99 14.67
C GLY A 76 -10.68 -2.17 15.33
N ALA A 77 -10.96 -0.98 14.80
CA ALA A 77 -12.07 -0.15 15.28
C ALA A 77 -13.43 -0.87 15.20
N SER A 78 -13.65 -1.70 14.18
CA SER A 78 -14.88 -2.50 14.06
C SER A 78 -14.96 -3.61 15.11
N VAL A 79 -13.83 -4.21 15.49
CA VAL A 79 -13.76 -5.20 16.58
C VAL A 79 -14.09 -4.54 17.91
N GLU A 80 -13.53 -3.36 18.21
CA GLU A 80 -13.87 -2.60 19.42
C GLU A 80 -15.36 -2.26 19.50
N VAL A 81 -15.94 -1.80 18.38
CA VAL A 81 -17.39 -1.55 18.32
C VAL A 81 -18.18 -2.84 18.54
N ALA A 82 -17.75 -3.96 17.97
CA ALA A 82 -18.41 -5.26 18.17
C ALA A 82 -18.30 -5.75 19.64
N GLN A 83 -17.20 -5.45 20.34
CA GLN A 83 -17.05 -5.77 21.76
C GLN A 83 -18.05 -5.04 22.64
N MET A 84 -18.56 -3.86 22.23
CA MET A 84 -19.65 -3.17 22.97
C MET A 84 -20.94 -4.00 23.09
N PHE A 85 -21.13 -4.96 22.19
CA PHE A 85 -22.29 -5.86 22.17
C PHE A 85 -22.01 -7.21 22.83
N THR A 86 -20.81 -7.41 23.37
CA THR A 86 -20.40 -8.65 24.03
C THR A 86 -20.47 -8.47 25.55
N SER A 87 -21.01 -9.46 26.27
CA SER A 87 -21.21 -9.35 27.72
C SER A 87 -19.92 -9.40 28.54
N ASP A 88 -18.91 -10.11 28.03
CA ASP A 88 -17.65 -10.37 28.75
C ASP A 88 -16.49 -9.44 28.33
N ARG A 89 -16.74 -8.50 27.40
CA ARG A 89 -15.74 -7.58 26.87
C ARG A 89 -16.22 -6.14 26.96
N SER A 90 -15.29 -5.21 27.18
CA SER A 90 -15.54 -3.79 27.13
C SER A 90 -14.70 -3.18 26.01
N ALA A 91 -15.34 -2.42 25.12
CA ALA A 91 -14.62 -1.64 24.13
C ALA A 91 -13.65 -0.66 24.80
N SER A 92 -12.46 -0.55 24.23
CA SER A 92 -11.31 0.09 24.85
C SER A 92 -10.52 0.86 23.82
N ILE A 93 -10.42 2.17 24.03
CA ILE A 93 -9.60 3.05 23.19
C ILE A 93 -8.13 2.61 23.22
N SER A 94 -7.65 2.01 24.32
CA SER A 94 -6.26 1.57 24.38
C SER A 94 -5.95 0.40 23.45
N ASP A 95 -6.94 -0.43 23.15
CA ASP A 95 -6.76 -1.63 22.35
C ASP A 95 -6.82 -1.26 20.86
N LEU A 96 -7.68 -0.31 20.49
CA LEU A 96 -7.59 0.39 19.20
C LEU A 96 -6.23 1.07 18.99
N LEU A 97 -5.68 1.74 20.01
CA LEU A 97 -4.36 2.35 19.91
C LEU A 97 -3.25 1.31 19.73
N ALA A 98 -3.40 0.13 20.35
CA ALA A 98 -2.49 -0.98 20.18
C ALA A 98 -2.55 -1.54 18.74
N ASP A 99 -3.75 -1.67 18.16
CA ASP A 99 -3.93 -2.06 16.76
C ASP A 99 -3.24 -1.08 15.81
N ILE A 100 -3.47 0.22 16.01
CA ILE A 100 -2.83 1.29 15.24
C ILE A 100 -1.31 1.21 15.36
N ALA A 101 -0.78 0.99 16.56
CA ALA A 101 0.66 0.87 16.79
C ALA A 101 1.24 -0.35 16.04
N GLY A 102 0.58 -1.51 16.12
CA GLY A 102 0.97 -2.72 15.40
C GLY A 102 0.98 -2.52 13.88
N VAL A 103 -0.09 -1.94 13.34
CA VAL A 103 -0.20 -1.59 11.91
C VAL A 103 0.89 -0.60 11.50
N ALA A 104 1.13 0.44 12.30
CA ALA A 104 2.13 1.47 12.02
C ALA A 104 3.55 0.88 11.97
N VAL A 105 3.92 0.02 12.91
CA VAL A 105 5.24 -0.64 12.94
C VAL A 105 5.48 -1.41 11.65
N VAL A 106 4.54 -2.25 11.23
CA VAL A 106 4.66 -3.06 10.01
C VAL A 106 4.62 -2.19 8.75
N TYR A 107 3.72 -1.20 8.71
CA TYR A 107 3.62 -0.26 7.61
C TYR A 107 4.94 0.49 7.41
N LEU A 108 5.53 1.05 8.46
CA LEU A 108 6.82 1.75 8.40
C LEU A 108 7.95 0.80 7.99
N ALA A 109 8.02 -0.39 8.59
CA ALA A 109 9.01 -1.41 8.24
C ALA A 109 8.95 -1.77 6.74
N SER A 110 7.75 -1.83 6.17
CA SER A 110 7.57 -2.14 4.75
C SER A 110 8.26 -1.12 3.83
N HIS A 111 8.43 0.14 4.26
CA HIS A 111 9.04 1.20 3.45
C HIS A 111 10.57 1.21 3.50
N ILE A 112 11.19 0.43 4.38
CA ILE A 112 12.65 0.42 4.58
C ILE A 112 13.38 0.13 3.27
N GLU A 113 12.97 -0.88 2.49
CA GLU A 113 13.68 -1.18 1.23
C GLU A 113 13.44 -0.12 0.15
N SER A 114 12.25 0.49 0.11
CA SER A 114 11.99 1.63 -0.78
C SER A 114 12.89 2.81 -0.44
N LEU A 115 13.07 3.12 0.85
CA LEU A 115 13.96 4.18 1.32
C LEU A 115 15.43 3.84 1.02
N ARG A 116 15.86 2.60 1.25
CA ARG A 116 17.21 2.13 0.89
C ARG A 116 17.46 2.22 -0.61
N SER A 117 16.48 1.86 -1.42
CA SER A 117 16.53 1.99 -2.88
C SER A 117 16.66 3.45 -3.32
N LEU A 118 15.86 4.35 -2.73
CA LEU A 118 15.93 5.80 -2.99
C LEU A 118 17.27 6.40 -2.57
N ALA A 119 17.80 6.01 -1.40
CA ALA A 119 19.10 6.47 -0.94
C ALA A 119 20.24 6.04 -1.90
N ARG A 120 20.19 4.80 -2.42
CA ARG A 120 21.18 4.31 -3.39
C ARG A 120 21.08 5.00 -4.75
N GLN A 121 19.87 5.23 -5.24
CA GLN A 121 19.65 5.76 -6.60
C GLN A 121 19.64 7.29 -6.67
N ARG A 122 19.23 7.96 -5.61
CA ARG A 122 18.92 9.40 -5.59
C ARG A 122 19.49 10.14 -4.38
N GLY A 123 20.50 9.61 -3.69
CA GLY A 123 21.03 10.18 -2.45
C GLY A 123 21.52 11.63 -2.49
N ARG A 124 21.71 12.24 -3.69
CA ARG A 124 22.06 13.66 -3.86
C ARG A 124 20.89 14.56 -4.26
N ALA A 125 19.73 14.00 -4.59
CA ALA A 125 18.56 14.76 -5.02
C ALA A 125 17.66 15.09 -3.83
N SER A 126 17.12 16.31 -3.78
CA SER A 126 16.15 16.69 -2.75
C SER A 126 14.83 15.93 -2.92
N PHE A 127 14.11 15.69 -1.83
CA PHE A 127 12.74 15.16 -1.87
C PHE A 127 11.81 16.03 -2.73
N ALA A 128 12.03 17.35 -2.77
CA ALA A 128 11.29 18.28 -3.61
C ALA A 128 11.53 18.01 -5.11
N ASP A 129 12.79 17.75 -5.51
CA ASP A 129 13.15 17.43 -6.89
C ASP A 129 12.59 16.07 -7.30
N ILE A 130 12.64 15.09 -6.40
CA ILE A 130 12.05 13.77 -6.59
C ILE A 130 10.54 13.88 -6.83
N ALA A 131 9.83 14.63 -5.98
CA ALA A 131 8.39 14.86 -6.11
C ALA A 131 8.04 15.65 -7.39
N ALA A 132 8.87 16.62 -7.79
CA ALA A 132 8.69 17.36 -9.04
C ALA A 132 8.88 16.45 -10.28
N GLN A 133 9.87 15.56 -10.25
CA GLN A 133 10.13 14.60 -11.34
C GLN A 133 9.00 13.56 -11.47
N ASP A 134 8.46 13.06 -10.37
CA ASP A 134 7.35 12.10 -10.39
C ASP A 134 6.05 12.72 -10.91
N ARG A 135 5.73 13.97 -10.52
CA ARG A 135 4.61 14.73 -11.11
C ARG A 135 4.74 14.86 -12.63
N ARG A 136 5.94 15.16 -13.13
CA ARG A 136 6.21 15.25 -14.58
C ARG A 136 6.05 13.90 -15.28
N ARG A 137 6.46 12.79 -14.66
CA ARG A 137 6.27 11.43 -15.20
C ARG A 137 4.79 11.03 -15.26
N GLY A 138 4.01 11.38 -14.24
CA GLY A 138 2.55 11.17 -14.21
C GLY A 138 1.84 11.87 -15.37
N GLY A 139 2.14 13.16 -15.59
CA GLY A 139 1.59 13.93 -16.72
C GLY A 139 1.96 13.35 -18.08
N ARG A 140 3.21 12.86 -18.26
CA ARG A 140 3.64 12.20 -19.50
C ARG A 140 3.00 10.84 -19.74
N ARG A 141 2.54 10.12 -18.70
CA ARG A 141 1.81 8.84 -18.86
C ARG A 141 0.33 9.07 -19.22
N LEU A 142 -0.27 10.15 -18.72
CA LEU A 142 -1.66 10.50 -19.00
C LEU A 142 -1.84 11.06 -20.41
N ALA A 143 -0.89 11.86 -20.92
CA ALA A 143 -1.02 12.48 -22.25
C ALA A 143 -1.22 11.49 -23.42
N PRO A 144 -0.50 10.35 -23.53
CA PRO A 144 -0.75 9.33 -24.54
C PRO A 144 -2.09 8.62 -24.36
N ALA A 145 -2.49 8.34 -23.11
CA ALA A 145 -3.75 7.66 -22.81
C ALA A 145 -4.98 8.52 -23.14
N ILE A 146 -4.92 9.82 -22.80
CA ILE A 146 -5.95 10.79 -23.15
C ILE A 146 -6.04 10.94 -24.67
N ARG A 147 -4.90 11.00 -25.37
CA ARG A 147 -4.87 11.10 -26.84
C ARG A 147 -5.38 9.84 -27.53
N ALA A 148 -5.21 8.68 -26.93
CA ALA A 148 -5.77 7.42 -27.43
C ALA A 148 -7.29 7.32 -27.16
N ALA A 149 -7.77 7.84 -26.03
CA ALA A 149 -9.20 7.86 -25.68
C ALA A 149 -9.99 8.93 -26.46
N PHE A 150 -9.35 10.06 -26.77
CA PHE A 150 -9.91 11.15 -27.56
C PHE A 150 -8.99 11.41 -28.76
N PRO A 151 -9.06 10.56 -29.81
CA PRO A 151 -8.36 10.86 -31.05
C PRO A 151 -8.90 12.18 -31.61
N PRO A 152 -8.03 13.08 -32.08
CA PRO A 152 -8.47 14.33 -32.69
C PRO A 152 -9.39 14.01 -33.89
N PRO A 153 -10.44 14.81 -34.12
CA PRO A 153 -11.37 14.58 -35.21
C PRO A 153 -10.61 14.51 -36.54
N ALA A 154 -10.93 13.50 -37.36
CA ALA A 154 -10.30 13.27 -38.65
C ALA A 154 -10.55 14.48 -39.55
N GLY A 155 -9.57 15.37 -39.65
CA GLY A 155 -9.68 16.61 -40.42
C GLY A 155 -9.06 17.84 -39.76
N GLU A 156 -8.68 17.78 -38.47
CA GLU A 156 -7.89 18.88 -37.89
C GLU A 156 -6.46 18.85 -38.44
N PRO A 157 -5.96 19.94 -39.04
CA PRO A 157 -4.56 20.04 -39.42
C PRO A 157 -3.71 19.84 -38.16
N GLN A 158 -2.83 18.84 -38.18
CA GLN A 158 -1.78 18.74 -37.16
C GLN A 158 -1.10 20.11 -37.10
N PRO A 159 -1.02 20.76 -35.93
CA PRO A 159 -0.31 22.03 -35.83
C PRO A 159 1.12 21.79 -36.29
N GLU A 160 1.45 22.31 -37.48
CA GLU A 160 2.78 22.40 -38.06
C GLU A 160 3.65 23.21 -37.11
N GLY A 161 4.11 22.57 -36.03
CA GLY A 161 4.72 23.32 -34.93
C GLY A 161 5.26 22.46 -33.81
N SER A 162 4.85 21.19 -33.66
CA SER A 162 5.58 20.28 -32.79
C SER A 162 6.79 19.76 -33.55
N THR A 163 7.87 20.55 -33.59
CA THR A 163 9.17 20.05 -34.02
C THR A 163 9.50 18.86 -33.14
N SER A 164 9.42 17.65 -33.71
CA SER A 164 9.94 16.45 -33.07
C SER A 164 11.40 16.71 -32.67
N PHE A 165 11.84 16.14 -31.54
CA PHE A 165 13.25 16.21 -31.13
C PHE A 165 14.19 15.82 -32.29
N ALA A 166 13.78 14.83 -33.11
CA ALA A 166 14.49 14.44 -34.33
C ALA A 166 14.62 15.59 -35.35
N GLY A 167 13.58 16.40 -35.54
CA GLY A 167 13.60 17.55 -36.43
C GLY A 167 14.49 18.69 -35.93
N ARG A 168 14.57 18.90 -34.62
CA ARG A 168 15.52 19.87 -34.03
C ARG A 168 16.97 19.37 -34.10
N ALA A 169 17.20 18.08 -33.87
CA ALA A 169 18.53 17.47 -33.96
C ALA A 169 19.08 17.49 -35.39
N ALA A 170 18.23 17.19 -36.39
CA ALA A 170 18.61 17.20 -37.81
C ALA A 170 18.98 18.60 -38.31
N ARG A 171 18.33 19.66 -37.81
CA ARG A 171 18.71 21.05 -38.12
C ARG A 171 20.03 21.48 -37.50
N ARG A 172 20.38 20.92 -36.33
CA ARG A 172 21.60 21.28 -35.60
C ARG A 172 22.83 20.52 -36.09
N PHE A 173 22.65 19.34 -36.68
CA PHE A 173 23.73 18.53 -37.25
C PHE A 173 23.36 18.06 -38.67
N PRO A 174 23.37 18.96 -39.67
CA PRO A 174 23.18 18.56 -41.04
C PRO A 174 24.31 17.58 -41.44
N ARG A 175 23.94 16.42 -41.99
CA ARG A 175 24.91 15.50 -42.59
C ARG A 175 25.59 16.24 -43.74
N ARG A 176 26.90 16.47 -43.62
CA ARG A 176 27.72 16.92 -44.75
C ARG A 176 27.75 15.79 -45.76
N ALA A 177 27.22 16.06 -46.95
CA ALA A 177 27.37 15.22 -48.13
C ALA A 177 28.80 15.36 -48.68
#